data_AF-A0A7F8R553-F1
#
_entry.id   AF-A0A7F8R553-F1
#
_cell.length_a   1.000
_cell.length_b   1.000
_cell.length_c   1.000
_cell.angle_alpha   90.00
_cell.angle_beta   90.00
_cell.angle_gamma   90.00
#
_symmetry.space_group_name_H-M   'P 1'
#
loop_
_entity.id
_entity.type
_entity.pdbx_description
1 polymer ?
#
loop_
_entity_poly.entity_id
_entity_poly.type
_entity_poly.pdbx_seq_one_letter_code
_entity_poly.pdbx_strand_id
1 'polypeptide(L)'
;MVGYLQEAGVPRSRVVLITPPPLCEAAWEQECLLQGCKLNRLNSVVGEYAGACLQVAQDCGIDVLDLWTLMQKDSQDFSSYLSDGLHLSPKGNEFLFSHLWPLIEKKVSSLPLLLPYWRDVAEAKPELSLLGDGDR
;
A
#
# COMPACT_ATOMS: atom_id res chain seq x y z
N MET A 1 -1.53 13.69 9.59
CA MET A 1 -1.15 13.12 8.29
C MET A 1 -2.26 13.26 7.25
N VAL A 2 -3.43 12.64 7.44
CA VAL A 2 -4.56 12.77 6.48
C VAL A 2 -4.95 14.23 6.24
N GLY A 3 -5.15 15.02 7.31
CA GLY A 3 -5.46 16.45 7.17
C GLY A 3 -4.42 17.22 6.36
N TYR A 4 -3.13 16.96 6.60
CA TYR A 4 -2.04 17.57 5.82
C TYR A 4 -2.09 17.21 4.33
N LEU A 5 -2.39 15.95 3.99
CA LEU A 5 -2.58 15.55 2.58
C LEU A 5 -3.74 16.31 1.93
N GLN A 6 -4.82 16.54 2.66
CA GLN A 6 -5.95 17.33 2.18
C GLN A 6 -5.57 18.80 1.97
N GLU A 7 -4.84 19.41 2.93
CA GLU A 7 -4.32 20.77 2.83
C GLU A 7 -3.36 20.93 1.63
N ALA A 8 -2.58 19.89 1.32
CA ALA A 8 -1.72 19.81 0.15
C ALA A 8 -2.45 19.52 -1.18
N GLY A 9 -3.79 19.44 -1.17
CA GLY A 9 -4.61 19.24 -2.37
C GLY A 9 -4.85 17.78 -2.77
N VAL A 10 -4.50 16.81 -1.92
CA VAL A 10 -4.81 15.39 -2.15
C VAL A 10 -6.21 15.09 -1.57
N PRO A 11 -7.24 14.87 -2.42
CA PRO A 11 -8.58 14.58 -1.91
C PRO A 11 -8.61 13.21 -1.23
N ARG A 12 -9.48 13.06 -0.23
CA ARG A 12 -9.67 11.79 0.51
C ARG A 12 -9.95 10.61 -0.41
N SER A 13 -10.68 10.84 -1.50
CA SER A 13 -10.98 9.84 -2.52
C SER A 13 -9.74 9.24 -3.21
N ARG A 14 -8.58 9.91 -3.12
CA ARG A 14 -7.28 9.46 -3.64
C ARG A 14 -6.33 8.91 -2.58
N VAL A 15 -6.76 8.84 -1.32
CA VAL A 15 -5.97 8.25 -0.24
C VAL A 15 -6.46 6.82 0.00
N VAL A 16 -5.50 5.93 0.30
CA VAL A 16 -5.71 4.59 0.87
C VAL A 16 -4.78 4.48 2.07
N LEU A 17 -5.29 3.98 3.19
CA LEU A 17 -4.45 3.58 4.31
C LEU A 17 -4.16 2.08 4.24
N ILE A 18 -2.99 1.67 4.70
CA ILE A 18 -2.61 0.26 4.82
C ILE A 18 -2.15 0.08 6.26
N THR A 19 -2.74 -0.86 6.98
CA THR A 19 -2.26 -1.20 8.33
C THR A 19 -0.87 -1.82 8.22
N PRO A 20 -0.01 -1.72 9.25
CA PRO A 20 1.23 -2.50 9.25
C PRO A 20 0.95 -4.00 9.09
N PRO A 21 1.79 -4.79 8.39
CA PRO A 21 1.68 -6.25 8.34
C PRO A 21 1.99 -6.86 9.71
N PRO A 22 1.59 -8.12 9.98
CA PRO A 22 1.98 -8.81 11.21
C PRO A 22 3.50 -8.98 11.30
N LEU A 23 4.01 -9.08 12.53
CA LEU A 23 5.42 -9.30 12.83
C LEU A 23 5.64 -10.74 13.30
N CYS A 24 6.61 -11.44 12.74
CA CYS A 24 7.01 -12.75 13.23
C CYS A 24 8.13 -12.59 14.27
N GLU A 25 7.76 -12.63 15.55
CA GLU A 25 8.69 -12.40 16.67
C GLU A 25 9.86 -13.38 16.67
N ALA A 26 9.62 -14.66 16.38
CA ALA A 26 10.67 -15.68 16.38
C ALA A 26 11.76 -15.41 15.33
N ALA A 27 11.37 -15.00 14.11
CA ALA A 27 12.31 -14.64 13.06
C ALA A 27 13.00 -13.29 13.35
N TRP A 28 12.22 -12.30 13.81
CA TRP A 28 12.74 -10.97 14.12
C TRP A 28 13.70 -10.96 15.32
N GLU A 29 13.49 -11.85 16.30
CA GLU A 29 14.41 -12.02 17.42
C GLU A 29 15.80 -12.46 16.95
N GLN A 30 15.89 -13.34 15.95
CA GLN A 30 17.19 -13.74 15.39
C GLN A 30 17.93 -12.55 14.78
N GLU A 31 17.22 -11.69 14.04
CA GLU A 31 17.80 -10.46 13.50
C GLU A 31 18.24 -9.49 14.61
N CYS A 32 17.45 -9.36 15.68
CA CYS A 32 17.82 -8.55 16.84
C CYS A 32 19.12 -9.05 17.49
N LEU A 33 19.25 -10.36 17.69
CA LEU A 33 20.42 -10.98 18.31
C LEU A 33 21.69 -10.77 17.48
N LEU A 34 21.59 -10.85 16.13
CA LEU A 34 22.70 -10.54 15.24
C LEU A 34 23.19 -9.09 15.37
N GLN A 35 22.28 -8.16 15.71
CA GLN A 35 22.59 -6.75 15.96
C GLN A 35 22.94 -6.46 17.44
N GLY A 36 23.03 -7.48 18.29
CA GLY A 36 23.35 -7.33 19.71
C GLY A 36 22.23 -6.69 20.54
N CYS A 37 20.98 -6.76 20.06
CA CYS A 37 19.81 -6.28 20.78
C CYS A 37 18.84 -7.43 21.12
N LYS A 38 18.00 -7.22 22.14
CA LYS A 38 16.89 -8.11 22.47
C LYS A 38 15.68 -7.83 21.58
N LEU A 39 14.73 -8.75 21.51
CA LEU A 39 13.45 -8.54 20.86
C LEU A 39 12.83 -7.19 21.29
N ASN A 40 12.55 -6.34 20.31
CA ASN A 40 12.18 -4.94 20.52
C ASN A 40 10.86 -4.54 19.85
N ARG A 41 10.17 -5.50 19.23
CA ARG A 41 8.86 -5.34 18.60
C ARG A 41 8.02 -6.56 18.88
N LEU A 42 6.70 -6.36 19.04
CA LEU A 42 5.75 -7.42 19.33
C LEU A 42 4.57 -7.33 18.35
N ASN A 43 4.07 -8.47 17.89
CA ASN A 43 2.93 -8.51 16.97
C ASN A 43 1.64 -7.98 17.61
N SER A 44 1.50 -8.14 18.94
CA SER A 44 0.38 -7.56 19.69
C SER A 44 0.35 -6.04 19.61
N VAL A 45 1.51 -5.39 19.76
CA VAL A 45 1.65 -3.93 19.63
C VAL A 45 1.40 -3.49 18.19
N VAL A 46 1.85 -4.26 17.20
CA VAL A 46 1.52 -3.99 15.79
C VAL A 46 0.00 -4.03 15.58
N GLY A 47 -0.71 -4.97 16.22
CA GLY A 47 -2.17 -5.05 16.22
C GLY A 47 -2.85 -3.81 16.80
N GLU A 48 -2.31 -3.21 17.87
CA GLU A 48 -2.83 -1.95 18.42
C GLU A 48 -2.74 -0.80 17.39
N TYR A 49 -1.61 -0.69 16.68
CA TYR A 49 -1.41 0.32 15.64
C TYR A 49 -2.25 0.03 14.38
N ALA A 50 -2.46 -1.24 14.03
CA ALA A 50 -3.40 -1.63 12.99
C ALA A 50 -4.82 -1.17 13.33
N GLY A 51 -5.28 -1.40 14.56
CA GLY A 51 -6.56 -0.91 15.08
C GLY A 51 -6.68 0.62 15.03
N ALA A 52 -5.64 1.34 15.45
CA ALA A 52 -5.60 2.80 15.37
C ALA A 52 -5.68 3.30 13.91
N CYS A 53 -5.00 2.63 12.98
CA CYS A 53 -5.06 2.96 11.56
C CYS A 53 -6.47 2.75 10.97
N LEU A 54 -7.15 1.66 11.35
CA LEU A 54 -8.54 1.40 10.97
C LEU A 54 -9.48 2.49 11.52
N GLN A 55 -9.31 2.90 12.78
CA GLN A 55 -10.12 3.97 13.36
C GLN A 55 -9.95 5.29 12.61
N VAL A 56 -8.71 5.67 12.27
CA VAL A 56 -8.44 6.88 11.48
C VAL A 56 -9.09 6.80 10.10
N ALA A 57 -9.03 5.64 9.45
CA ALA A 57 -9.68 5.43 8.16
C ALA A 57 -11.20 5.63 8.25
N GLN A 58 -11.82 5.06 9.28
CA GLN A 58 -13.26 5.21 9.56
C GLN A 58 -13.63 6.68 9.81
N ASP A 59 -12.91 7.35 10.72
CA ASP A 59 -13.18 8.74 11.11
C ASP A 59 -13.03 9.72 9.93
N CYS A 60 -12.09 9.43 9.02
CA CYS A 60 -11.85 10.25 7.84
C CYS A 60 -12.73 9.88 6.64
N GLY A 61 -13.38 8.71 6.64
CA GLY A 61 -14.08 8.17 5.48
C GLY A 61 -13.13 7.81 4.33
N ILE A 62 -12.01 7.15 4.64
CA ILE A 62 -10.95 6.76 3.70
C ILE A 62 -10.91 5.24 3.58
N ASP A 63 -10.64 4.73 2.38
CA ASP A 63 -10.45 3.29 2.15
C ASP A 63 -9.21 2.79 2.90
N VAL A 64 -9.30 1.61 3.53
CA VAL A 64 -8.19 0.99 4.27
C VAL A 64 -8.05 -0.48 3.91
N LEU A 65 -6.79 -0.90 3.75
CA LEU A 65 -6.41 -2.30 3.65
C LEU A 65 -5.89 -2.78 5.01
N ASP A 66 -6.67 -3.63 5.68
CA ASP A 66 -6.30 -4.30 6.93
C ASP A 66 -5.34 -5.47 6.66
N LEU A 67 -4.10 -5.14 6.29
CA LEU A 67 -3.06 -6.10 5.98
C LEU A 67 -2.71 -6.96 7.20
N TRP A 68 -2.82 -6.41 8.41
CA TRP A 68 -2.51 -7.12 9.66
C TRP A 68 -3.46 -8.31 9.83
N THR A 69 -4.76 -8.08 9.75
CA THR A 69 -5.77 -9.13 9.87
C THR A 69 -5.74 -10.07 8.66
N LEU A 70 -5.61 -9.53 7.44
CA LEU A 70 -5.67 -10.33 6.21
C LEU A 70 -4.58 -11.41 6.15
N MET A 71 -3.35 -11.08 6.55
CA MET A 71 -2.24 -12.03 6.49
C MET A 71 -2.34 -13.13 7.54
N GLN A 72 -3.11 -12.92 8.62
CA GLN A 72 -3.27 -13.85 9.74
C GLN A 72 -4.60 -14.61 9.72
N LYS A 73 -5.45 -14.34 8.74
CA LYS A 73 -6.78 -14.94 8.63
C LYS A 73 -6.69 -16.47 8.54
N ASP A 74 -7.68 -17.16 9.09
CA ASP A 74 -7.84 -18.62 9.02
C ASP A 74 -6.65 -19.41 9.61
N SER A 75 -5.90 -18.80 10.55
CA SER A 75 -4.69 -19.37 11.16
C SER A 75 -3.60 -19.73 10.14
N GLN A 76 -3.57 -19.01 9.01
CA GLN A 76 -2.54 -19.19 8.01
C GLN A 76 -1.16 -18.82 8.57
N ASP A 77 -0.15 -19.62 8.23
CA ASP A 77 1.24 -19.27 8.51
C ASP A 77 1.67 -18.07 7.64
N PHE A 78 1.65 -16.89 8.26
CA PHE A 78 2.06 -15.64 7.63
C PHE A 78 3.58 -15.47 7.56
N SER A 79 4.38 -16.32 8.22
CA SER A 79 5.84 -16.17 8.24
C SER A 79 6.44 -16.20 6.84
N SER A 80 5.87 -16.99 5.92
CA SER A 80 6.30 -17.06 4.51
C SER A 80 6.12 -15.75 3.73
N TYR A 81 5.29 -14.83 4.23
CA TYR A 81 5.13 -13.50 3.67
C TYR A 81 6.19 -12.51 4.16
N LEU A 82 7.05 -12.90 5.10
CA LEU A 82 8.10 -12.06 5.67
C LEU A 82 9.48 -12.65 5.34
N SER A 83 10.48 -11.81 5.10
CA SER A 83 11.85 -12.25 4.81
C SER A 83 12.68 -12.50 6.06
N ASP A 84 12.51 -11.65 7.07
CA ASP A 84 13.29 -11.61 8.32
C ASP A 84 12.38 -11.48 9.56
N GLY A 85 11.08 -11.69 9.37
CA GLY A 85 10.05 -11.46 10.39
C GLY A 85 9.51 -10.03 10.49
N LEU A 86 10.03 -9.08 9.69
CA LEU A 86 9.55 -7.70 9.61
C LEU A 86 9.27 -7.24 8.17
N HIS A 87 10.24 -7.36 7.27
CA HIS A 87 10.10 -6.94 5.87
C HIS A 87 9.31 -7.97 5.07
N LEU A 88 8.52 -7.51 4.08
CA LEU A 88 7.79 -8.40 3.19
C LEU A 88 8.74 -9.21 2.30
N SER A 89 8.51 -10.52 2.22
CA SER A 89 9.12 -11.39 1.21
C SER A 89 8.55 -11.11 -0.19
N PRO A 90 9.09 -11.68 -1.27
CA PRO A 90 8.45 -11.61 -2.60
C PRO A 90 6.99 -12.08 -2.57
N LYS A 91 6.70 -13.16 -1.85
CA LYS A 91 5.34 -13.69 -1.65
C LYS A 91 4.46 -12.70 -0.87
N GLY A 92 5.03 -12.03 0.15
CA GLY A 92 4.31 -11.00 0.92
C GLY A 92 3.99 -9.75 0.07
N ASN A 93 4.91 -9.34 -0.79
CA ASN A 93 4.67 -8.24 -1.73
C ASN A 93 3.58 -8.58 -2.76
N GLU A 94 3.58 -9.81 -3.29
CA GLU A 94 2.53 -10.28 -4.20
C GLU A 94 1.16 -10.35 -3.50
N PHE A 95 1.14 -10.82 -2.24
CA PHE A 95 -0.08 -10.83 -1.43
C PHE A 95 -0.62 -9.40 -1.21
N LEU A 96 0.24 -8.45 -0.83
CA LEU A 96 -0.13 -7.04 -0.69
C LEU A 96 -0.67 -6.49 -2.01
N PHE A 97 0.04 -6.70 -3.12
CA PHE A 97 -0.36 -6.20 -4.43
C PHE A 97 -1.76 -6.71 -4.84
N SER A 98 -2.01 -8.00 -4.71
CA SER A 98 -3.30 -8.60 -5.13
C SER A 98 -4.50 -8.06 -4.36
N HIS A 99 -4.32 -7.64 -3.10
CA HIS A 99 -5.38 -7.05 -2.28
C HIS A 99 -5.46 -5.52 -2.39
N LEU A 100 -4.33 -4.85 -2.64
CA LEU A 100 -4.26 -3.40 -2.80
C LEU A 100 -4.73 -2.95 -4.18
N TRP A 101 -4.44 -3.71 -5.23
CA TRP A 101 -4.73 -3.33 -6.61
C TRP A 101 -6.21 -3.01 -6.86
N PRO A 102 -7.20 -3.79 -6.38
CA PRO A 102 -8.61 -3.44 -6.56
C PRO A 102 -9.01 -2.07 -5.99
N LEU A 103 -8.38 -1.66 -4.87
CA LEU A 103 -8.60 -0.34 -4.27
C LEU A 103 -8.00 0.78 -5.13
N ILE A 104 -6.80 0.54 -5.68
CA ILE A 104 -6.12 1.49 -6.58
C ILE A 104 -6.90 1.61 -7.89
N GLU A 105 -7.22 0.48 -8.53
CA GLU A 105 -7.93 0.41 -9.81
C GLU A 105 -9.25 1.18 -9.76
N LYS A 106 -10.05 1.00 -8.72
CA LYS A 106 -11.29 1.77 -8.51
C LYS A 106 -11.08 3.29 -8.50
N LYS A 107 -9.92 3.76 -8.01
CA LYS A 107 -9.58 5.19 -7.91
C LYS A 107 -8.96 5.75 -9.18
N VAL A 108 -8.29 4.91 -9.98
CA VAL A 108 -7.48 5.37 -11.13
C VAL A 108 -8.01 4.93 -12.50
N SER A 109 -9.00 4.03 -12.57
CA SER A 109 -9.52 3.49 -13.84
C SER A 109 -10.14 4.52 -14.78
N SER A 110 -10.56 5.67 -14.26
CA SER A 110 -11.09 6.79 -15.04
C SER A 110 -10.01 7.77 -15.50
N LEU A 111 -8.76 7.61 -15.07
CA LEU A 111 -7.69 8.53 -15.45
C LEU A 111 -7.33 8.32 -16.93
N PRO A 112 -7.25 9.40 -17.72
CA PRO A 112 -6.81 9.30 -19.10
C PRO A 112 -5.32 8.96 -19.14
N LEU A 113 -4.88 8.36 -20.26
CA LEU A 113 -3.47 8.34 -20.58
C LEU A 113 -3.00 9.78 -20.79
N LEU A 114 -1.85 10.13 -20.20
CA LEU A 114 -1.27 11.48 -20.34
C LEU A 114 -0.85 11.79 -21.78
N LEU A 115 -0.51 10.75 -22.54
CA LEU A 115 -0.06 10.83 -23.92
C LEU A 115 -0.87 9.84 -24.76
N PRO A 116 -1.01 10.09 -26.08
CA PRO A 116 -1.64 9.14 -26.98
C PRO A 116 -0.94 7.79 -26.94
N TYR A 117 -1.67 6.74 -27.29
CA TYR A 117 -1.05 5.45 -27.54
C TYR A 117 -0.07 5.58 -28.71
N TRP A 118 1.06 4.86 -28.67
CA TRP A 118 2.15 5.07 -29.63
C TRP A 118 1.73 4.86 -31.10
N ARG A 119 0.71 4.04 -31.36
CA ARG A 119 0.17 3.83 -32.72
C ARG A 119 -0.65 4.99 -33.24
N ASP A 120 -1.10 5.87 -32.35
CA ASP A 120 -1.90 7.05 -32.66
C ASP A 120 -1.02 8.31 -32.82
N VAL A 121 0.30 8.16 -32.69
CA VAL A 121 1.27 9.25 -32.92
C VAL A 121 1.59 9.36 -34.41
N ALA A 122 1.38 10.55 -34.98
CA ALA A 122 1.69 10.82 -36.38
C ALA A 122 3.21 10.89 -36.59
N GLU A 123 3.81 9.89 -37.22
CA GLU A 123 5.26 9.79 -37.43
C GLU A 123 5.87 11.03 -38.10
N ALA A 124 5.17 11.62 -39.07
CA ALA A 124 5.65 12.79 -39.79
C ALA A 124 5.66 14.08 -38.95
N LYS A 125 4.83 14.16 -37.90
CA LYS A 125 4.62 15.36 -37.04
C LYS A 125 4.14 14.95 -35.64
N PRO A 126 4.98 14.24 -34.86
CA PRO A 126 4.57 13.66 -33.58
C PRO A 126 4.12 14.73 -32.57
N GLU A 127 4.65 15.95 -32.66
CA GLU A 127 4.25 17.09 -31.84
C GLU A 127 2.75 17.40 -31.91
N LEU A 128 2.10 17.15 -33.05
CA LEU A 128 0.65 17.36 -33.20
C LEU A 128 -0.17 16.34 -32.42
N SER A 129 0.38 15.14 -32.19
CA SER A 129 -0.25 14.09 -31.39
C SER A 129 0.00 14.27 -29.88
N LEU A 130 1.01 15.05 -29.49
CA LEU A 130 1.44 15.21 -28.09
C LEU A 130 0.75 16.36 -27.35
N LEU A 131 0.02 17.24 -28.05
CA LEU A 131 -0.54 18.46 -27.45
C LEU A 131 -1.78 18.24 -26.59
N GLY A 132 -2.41 17.06 -26.63
CA GLY A 132 -3.68 16.79 -25.94
C GLY A 132 -4.81 17.69 -26.42
N ASP A 133 -6.06 17.31 -26.17
CA ASP A 133 -7.17 18.24 -26.29
C ASP A 133 -7.04 19.26 -25.14
N GLY A 134 -6.28 20.33 -25.36
CA GLY A 134 -6.16 21.44 -24.42
C GLY A 134 -7.55 21.96 -24.05
N ASP A 135 -7.81 22.00 -22.74
CA ASP A 135 -9.01 22.53 -22.07
C ASP A 135 -10.34 21.80 -22.32
N ARG A 136 -10.74 20.98 -21.34
CA ARG A 136 -12.14 20.84 -20.90
C ARG A 136 -12.24 20.82 -19.38
#